data_AF-A0A016WND0-F1
#
_entry.id   AF-A0A016WND0-F1
#
_cell.length_a   1.000
_cell.length_b   1.000
_cell.length_c   1.000
_cell.angle_alpha   90.00
_cell.angle_beta   90.00
_cell.angle_gamma   90.00
#
_symmetry.space_group_name_H-M   'P 1'
#
loop_
_entity.id
_entity.type
_entity.pdbx_description
1 polymer ?
#
loop_
_entity_poly.entity_id
_entity_poly.type
_entity_poly.pdbx_seq_one_letter_code
_entity_poly.pdbx_strand_id
1 'polypeptide(L)'
;MNAVGSHKKRVSALKRYLIYEPPAVLTLHLKRFQQLEGLTGRMSARKLSGHVYFPVMFDMAPFCCRNVERIAAGEKRLLYSLYGVVVHSGSLSGGHYIAYVKSRHRLKQAHAFLESARNTCADAMSNPVLTSFEDLPADPHLQNDGQWYYCSDSQVVAVSENRVLSAEAYILFYERVL
;
A
#
# COMPACT_ATOMS: atom_id res chain seq x y z
N MET A 1 51.52 8.86 22.80
CA MET A 1 51.20 8.25 21.48
C MET A 1 50.44 9.29 20.69
N ASN A 2 51.09 9.92 19.70
CA ASN A 2 50.49 11.03 18.96
C ASN A 2 49.58 10.47 17.86
N ALA A 3 48.29 10.76 17.93
CA ALA A 3 47.36 10.44 16.86
C ALA A 3 47.70 11.29 15.64
N VAL A 4 48.33 10.67 14.63
CA VAL A 4 48.56 11.28 13.32
C VAL A 4 47.19 11.62 12.73
N GLY A 5 46.93 12.91 12.55
CA GLY A 5 45.69 13.42 11.95
C GLY A 5 45.50 12.82 10.56
N SER A 6 44.36 12.17 10.34
CA SER A 6 43.99 11.62 9.03
C SER A 6 43.99 12.74 7.98
N HIS A 7 44.79 12.58 6.93
CA HIS A 7 44.84 13.50 5.81
C HIS A 7 43.46 13.62 5.14
N LYS A 8 42.87 14.81 5.17
CA LYS A 8 41.58 15.11 4.51
C LYS A 8 41.76 15.10 2.99
N LYS A 9 41.38 14.02 2.33
CA LYS A 9 41.35 13.91 0.86
C LYS A 9 39.92 14.05 0.35
N ARG A 10 39.69 14.93 -0.62
CA ARG A 10 38.39 15.02 -1.31
C ARG A 10 38.19 13.76 -2.15
N VAL A 11 37.08 13.08 -1.96
CA VAL A 11 36.72 11.84 -2.66
C VAL A 11 35.31 11.93 -3.18
N SER A 12 35.01 11.15 -4.22
CA SER A 12 33.63 10.88 -4.62
C SER A 12 33.01 9.89 -3.63
N ALA A 13 31.92 10.28 -2.97
CA ALA A 13 31.23 9.43 -2.02
C ALA A 13 30.13 8.63 -2.71
N LEU A 14 29.96 7.37 -2.31
CA LEU A 14 28.82 6.55 -2.71
C LEU A 14 27.69 6.73 -1.70
N LYS A 15 26.48 7.08 -2.18
CA LYS A 15 25.27 7.18 -1.37
C LYS A 15 24.31 6.06 -1.73
N ARG A 16 23.78 5.38 -0.72
CA ARG A 16 22.73 4.35 -0.84
C ARG A 16 21.62 4.64 0.16
N TYR A 17 20.37 4.43 -0.25
CA TYR A 17 19.21 4.49 0.63
C TYR A 17 18.71 3.08 0.88
N LEU A 18 18.43 2.76 2.15
CA LEU A 18 17.89 1.50 2.61
C LEU A 18 16.81 1.78 3.66
N ILE A 19 15.87 0.85 3.81
CA ILE A 19 14.81 0.94 4.81
C ILE A 19 15.35 0.41 6.14
N TYR A 20 15.42 1.27 7.15
CA TYR A 20 15.80 0.86 8.50
C TYR A 20 14.65 0.14 9.20
N GLU A 21 13.46 0.76 9.20
CA GLU A 21 12.25 0.19 9.79
C GLU A 21 11.13 0.07 8.76
N PRO A 22 10.77 -1.17 8.36
CA PRO A 22 9.66 -1.40 7.44
C PRO A 22 8.30 -1.13 8.08
N PRO A 23 7.38 -0.42 7.40
CA PRO A 23 6.07 -0.06 7.95
C PRO A 23 5.09 -1.24 7.92
N ALA A 24 4.06 -1.26 8.78
CA ALA A 24 3.00 -2.27 8.68
C ALA A 24 2.19 -2.14 7.37
N VAL A 25 1.98 -0.90 6.90
CA VAL A 25 1.37 -0.58 5.61
C VAL A 25 2.39 0.17 4.76
N LEU A 26 2.72 -0.41 3.61
CA LEU A 26 3.61 0.17 2.62
C LEU A 26 2.79 0.88 1.53
N THR A 27 3.06 2.17 1.35
CA THR A 27 2.50 2.96 0.26
C THR A 27 3.61 3.30 -0.74
N LEU A 28 3.41 2.95 -2.01
CA LEU A 28 4.36 3.25 -3.09
C LEU A 28 3.72 4.18 -4.11
N HIS A 29 4.30 5.36 -4.30
CA HIS A 29 3.88 6.30 -5.33
C HIS A 29 4.82 6.20 -6.53
N LEU A 30 4.30 5.82 -7.70
CA LEU A 30 5.09 5.77 -8.92
C LEU A 30 5.24 7.17 -9.49
N LYS A 31 6.50 7.63 -9.62
CA LYS A 31 6.84 8.94 -10.18
C LYS A 31 6.58 8.98 -11.69
N ARG A 32 5.31 9.10 -12.08
CA ARG A 32 4.85 9.12 -13.48
C ARG A 32 4.93 10.48 -14.15
N PHE A 33 6.00 11.22 -13.91
CA PHE A 33 6.24 12.50 -14.56
C PHE A 33 7.72 12.67 -14.89
N GLN A 34 7.97 13.25 -16.05
CA GLN A 34 9.31 13.60 -16.51
C GLN A 34 9.35 15.10 -16.78
N GLN A 35 10.31 15.78 -16.16
CA GLN A 35 10.63 17.17 -16.47
C GLN A 35 11.52 17.18 -17.72
N LEU A 36 11.12 17.98 -18.70
CA LEU A 36 11.80 18.20 -19.97
C LEU A 36 12.28 19.64 -20.01
N GLU A 37 13.55 19.81 -20.32
CA GLU A 37 14.16 21.11 -20.55
C GLU A 37 14.11 21.43 -22.05
N GLY A 38 13.38 22.50 -22.40
CA GLY A 38 13.33 22.99 -23.77
C GLY A 38 14.56 23.79 -24.14
N LEU A 39 14.85 23.88 -25.45
CA LEU A 39 15.93 24.68 -26.04
C LEU A 39 15.92 26.17 -25.64
N THR A 40 14.75 26.68 -25.23
CA THR A 40 14.54 28.08 -24.79
C THR A 40 14.62 28.25 -23.27
N GLY A 41 15.04 27.23 -22.52
CA GLY A 41 15.04 27.23 -21.04
C GLY A 41 13.65 27.09 -20.42
N ARG A 42 12.59 26.93 -21.22
CA ARG A 42 11.24 26.63 -20.71
C ARG A 42 11.19 25.20 -20.17
N MET A 43 10.82 25.08 -18.90
CA MET A 43 10.54 23.78 -18.29
C MET A 43 9.15 23.32 -18.70
N SER A 44 9.05 22.08 -19.19
CA SER A 44 7.79 21.39 -19.39
C SER A 44 7.79 20.07 -18.63
N ALA A 45 6.62 19.53 -18.32
CA ALA A 45 6.49 18.22 -17.72
C ALA A 45 5.53 17.38 -18.55
N ARG A 46 5.84 16.10 -18.72
CA ARG A 46 4.95 15.13 -19.36
C ARG A 46 4.65 13.96 -18.44
N LYS A 47 3.45 13.42 -18.56
CA LYS A 47 3.06 12.19 -17.87
C LYS A 47 3.77 11.00 -18.50
N LEU A 48 4.23 10.08 -17.66
CA LEU A 48 4.76 8.78 -18.08
C LEU A 48 3.66 7.73 -17.95
N SER A 49 2.95 7.52 -19.06
CA SER A 49 1.99 6.43 -19.22
C SER A 49 2.71 5.11 -19.49
N GLY A 50 2.01 4.00 -19.32
CA GLY A 50 2.54 2.65 -19.52
C GLY A 50 2.50 1.80 -18.27
N HIS A 51 2.35 0.50 -18.47
CA HIS A 51 2.32 -0.47 -17.39
C HIS A 51 3.67 -0.56 -16.69
N VAL A 52 3.63 -0.63 -15.35
CA VAL A 52 4.77 -0.99 -14.52
C VAL A 52 4.33 -2.22 -13.78
N TYR A 53 5.09 -3.32 -13.90
CA TYR A 53 4.77 -4.55 -13.18
C TYR A 53 4.81 -4.32 -11.67
N PHE A 54 3.77 -4.78 -10.98
CA PHE A 54 3.71 -4.85 -9.52
C PHE A 54 3.16 -6.22 -9.10
N PRO A 55 3.83 -6.94 -8.19
CA PRO A 55 3.42 -8.28 -7.80
C PRO A 55 2.30 -8.25 -6.76
N VAL A 56 1.47 -9.29 -6.71
CA VAL A 56 0.51 -9.46 -5.59
C VAL A 56 1.24 -9.61 -4.26
N MET A 57 2.38 -10.30 -4.26
CA MET A 57 3.25 -10.51 -3.11
C MET A 57 4.59 -9.83 -3.33
N PHE A 58 4.90 -8.81 -2.53
CA PHE A 58 6.13 -8.04 -2.61
C PHE A 58 7.09 -8.41 -1.49
N ASP A 59 8.31 -8.81 -1.84
CA ASP A 59 9.37 -9.09 -0.87
C ASP A 59 10.21 -7.82 -0.65
N MET A 60 10.04 -7.20 0.52
CA MET A 60 10.72 -5.96 0.89
C MET A 60 12.13 -6.21 1.44
N ALA A 61 12.47 -7.45 1.85
CA ALA A 61 13.73 -7.75 2.53
C ALA A 61 14.99 -7.26 1.79
N PRO A 62 15.10 -7.35 0.45
CA PRO A 62 16.28 -6.86 -0.29
C PRO A 62 16.54 -5.35 -0.18
N PHE A 63 15.55 -4.56 0.23
CA PHE A 63 15.62 -3.10 0.32
C PHE A 63 15.86 -2.60 1.75
N CYS A 64 15.93 -3.50 2.73
CA CYS A 64 16.11 -3.18 4.14
C CYS A 64 17.58 -3.23 4.58
N CYS A 65 17.89 -2.53 5.67
CA CYS A 65 19.17 -2.68 6.35
C CYS A 65 19.31 -4.10 6.93
N ARG A 66 20.51 -4.69 6.94
CA ARG A 66 20.74 -6.04 7.51
C ARG A 66 20.38 -6.18 9.00
N ASN A 67 20.26 -5.07 9.72
CA ASN A 67 20.02 -5.03 11.16
C ASN A 67 18.52 -4.86 11.50
N VAL A 68 17.60 -5.21 10.60
CA VAL A 68 16.17 -5.19 10.95
C VAL A 68 15.90 -6.36 11.91
N GLU A 69 15.90 -6.06 13.20
CA GLU A 69 15.59 -6.99 14.31
C GLU A 69 14.22 -7.67 14.17
N ARG A 70 13.35 -7.14 13.29
CA ARG A 70 11.98 -7.64 13.05
C ARG A 70 11.90 -8.82 12.07
N ILE A 71 13.02 -9.25 11.48
CA ILE A 71 13.06 -10.50 10.73
C ILE A 71 13.47 -11.59 11.73
N ALA A 72 12.55 -12.52 12.05
CA ALA A 72 12.83 -13.58 13.00
C ALA A 72 14.08 -14.37 12.58
N ALA A 73 14.84 -14.89 13.54
CA ALA A 73 16.06 -15.65 13.26
C ALA A 73 15.75 -16.86 12.34
N GLY A 74 16.13 -16.76 11.06
CA GLY A 74 15.89 -17.78 10.03
C GLY A 74 14.92 -17.35 8.93
N GLU A 75 14.11 -16.33 9.16
CA GLU A 75 13.28 -15.73 8.14
C GLU A 75 14.15 -14.83 7.24
N LYS A 76 14.00 -14.93 5.91
CA LYS A 76 14.81 -14.14 4.95
C LYS A 76 13.97 -13.22 4.09
N ARG A 77 12.65 -13.27 4.29
CA ARG A 77 11.66 -12.61 3.44
C ARG A 77 10.81 -11.72 4.31
N LEU A 78 10.49 -10.55 3.78
CA LEU A 78 9.60 -9.60 4.43
C LEU A 78 8.47 -9.32 3.46
N LEU A 79 7.40 -10.10 3.59
CA LEU A 79 6.36 -10.16 2.59
C LEU A 79 5.26 -9.13 2.84
N TYR A 80 4.81 -8.52 1.77
CA TYR A 80 3.65 -7.66 1.75
C TYR A 80 2.65 -8.14 0.70
N SER A 81 1.37 -8.15 1.06
CA SER A 81 0.27 -8.44 0.15
C SER A 81 -0.32 -7.14 -0.39
N LEU A 82 -0.48 -7.06 -1.71
CA LEU A 82 -1.18 -5.97 -2.38
C LEU A 82 -2.66 -6.01 -1.99
N TYR A 83 -3.20 -4.87 -1.58
CA TYR A 83 -4.63 -4.73 -1.27
C TYR A 83 -5.28 -3.49 -1.88
N GLY A 84 -4.50 -2.57 -2.46
CA GLY A 84 -5.03 -1.37 -3.10
C GLY A 84 -4.16 -0.87 -4.26
N VAL A 85 -4.82 -0.42 -5.33
CA VAL A 85 -4.18 0.20 -6.50
C VAL A 85 -4.98 1.44 -6.89
N VAL A 86 -4.35 2.61 -6.89
CA VAL A 86 -4.94 3.83 -7.45
C VAL A 86 -4.40 4.04 -8.85
N VAL A 87 -5.27 4.37 -9.79
CA VAL A 87 -4.90 4.68 -11.17
C VAL A 87 -5.31 6.12 -11.47
N HIS A 88 -4.44 6.84 -12.17
CA HIS A 88 -4.73 8.17 -12.67
C HIS A 88 -4.84 8.11 -14.20
N SER A 89 -5.99 8.45 -14.77
CA SER A 89 -6.15 8.72 -16.20
C SER A 89 -6.01 10.23 -16.46
N GLY A 90 -5.74 10.66 -17.70
CA GLY A 90 -5.55 12.09 -18.03
C GLY A 90 -4.08 12.55 -18.04
N SER A 91 -3.86 13.87 -18.01
CA SER A 91 -2.55 14.52 -18.14
C SER A 91 -1.93 14.82 -16.78
N LEU A 92 -0.87 15.64 -16.71
CA LEU A 92 -0.35 16.13 -15.42
C LEU A 92 -1.16 17.29 -14.84
N SER A 93 -1.92 18.00 -15.68
CA SER A 93 -2.70 19.18 -15.28
C SER A 93 -4.13 18.85 -14.87
N GLY A 94 -4.59 17.63 -15.12
CA GLY A 94 -5.93 17.18 -14.78
C GLY A 94 -6.19 15.76 -15.26
N GLY A 95 -7.16 15.11 -14.64
CA GLY A 95 -7.44 13.70 -14.89
C GLY A 95 -8.50 13.14 -13.97
N HIS A 96 -8.61 11.82 -13.96
CA HIS A 96 -9.56 11.09 -13.13
C HIS A 96 -8.84 10.01 -12.33
N TYR A 97 -9.22 9.88 -11.06
CA TYR A 97 -8.68 8.86 -10.18
C TYR A 97 -9.70 7.76 -9.96
N ILE A 98 -9.25 6.52 -10.08
CA ILE A 98 -10.02 5.33 -9.70
C ILE A 98 -9.20 4.50 -8.73
N ALA A 99 -9.87 3.64 -7.97
CA ALA A 99 -9.23 2.70 -7.06
C ALA A 99 -9.66 1.27 -7.37
N TYR A 100 -8.71 0.35 -7.29
CA TYR A 100 -8.98 -1.06 -7.09
C TYR A 100 -8.70 -1.40 -5.64
N VAL A 101 -9.64 -2.07 -4.97
CA VAL A 101 -9.53 -2.43 -3.55
C VAL A 101 -9.82 -3.90 -3.38
N LYS A 102 -8.97 -4.60 -2.62
CA LYS A 102 -9.17 -5.99 -2.24
C LYS A 102 -9.98 -6.05 -0.95
N SER A 103 -11.06 -6.82 -0.95
CA SER A 103 -11.80 -7.14 0.26
C SER A 103 -10.88 -7.88 1.23
N ARG A 104 -10.89 -7.45 2.49
CA ARG A 104 -10.17 -8.11 3.57
C ARG A 104 -11.14 -8.99 4.34
N HIS A 105 -10.64 -10.11 4.85
CA HIS A 105 -11.32 -10.86 5.89
C HIS A 105 -11.69 -9.89 7.02
N ARG A 106 -12.99 -9.71 7.29
CA ARG A 106 -13.41 -9.01 8.49
C ARG A 106 -12.90 -9.85 9.66
N LEU A 107 -11.86 -9.38 10.34
CA LEU A 107 -11.53 -9.89 11.66
C LEU A 107 -12.83 -9.82 12.47
N LYS A 108 -13.25 -10.92 13.12
CA LYS A 108 -14.50 -10.95 13.91
C LYS A 108 -14.58 -9.77 14.90
N GLN A 109 -13.44 -9.29 15.37
CA GLN A 109 -13.27 -8.08 16.19
C GLN A 109 -13.63 -6.77 15.46
N ALA A 110 -13.28 -6.63 14.18
CA ALA A 110 -13.65 -5.47 13.37
C ALA A 110 -15.16 -5.45 13.08
N HIS A 111 -15.79 -6.62 12.91
CA HIS A 111 -17.25 -6.72 12.80
C HIS A 111 -17.92 -6.25 14.09
N ALA A 112 -17.48 -6.75 15.26
CA ALA A 112 -18.00 -6.31 16.55
C ALA A 112 -17.80 -4.79 16.78
N PHE A 113 -16.66 -4.24 16.38
CA PHE A 113 -16.39 -2.81 16.43
C PHE A 113 -17.32 -1.99 15.52
N LEU A 114 -17.52 -2.41 14.27
CA LEU A 114 -18.38 -1.71 13.31
C LEU A 114 -19.86 -1.78 13.72
N GLU A 115 -20.33 -2.93 14.21
CA GLU A 115 -21.69 -3.05 14.77
C GLU A 115 -21.86 -2.18 16.02
N SER A 116 -20.87 -2.16 16.91
CA SER A 116 -20.87 -1.24 18.05
C SER A 116 -20.93 0.21 17.58
N ALA A 117 -20.12 0.62 16.61
CA ALA A 117 -20.07 1.98 16.10
C ALA A 117 -21.36 2.39 15.36
N ARG A 118 -21.99 1.45 14.65
CA ARG A 118 -23.30 1.62 14.01
C ARG A 118 -24.41 1.87 15.03
N ASN A 119 -24.31 1.24 16.20
CA ASN A 119 -25.26 1.46 17.29
C ASN A 119 -24.96 2.75 18.07
N THR A 120 -23.72 3.27 18.02
CA THR A 120 -23.36 4.55 18.63
C THR A 120 -23.90 5.76 17.87
N CYS A 121 -24.22 5.64 16.58
CA CYS A 121 -24.79 6.73 15.77
C CYS A 121 -26.32 6.70 15.65
N ALA A 122 -27.00 5.77 16.32
CA ALA A 122 -28.45 5.75 16.46
C ALA A 122 -28.82 6.14 17.91
N ASP A 123 -29.70 7.13 18.07
CA ASP A 123 -30.28 7.55 19.36
C ASP A 123 -31.17 6.46 19.98
N ALA A 124 -30.60 5.30 20.33
CA ALA A 124 -31.33 4.19 20.92
C ALA A 124 -30.67 3.76 22.23
N MET A 125 -31.31 4.12 23.33
CA MET A 125 -31.12 3.51 24.64
C MET A 125 -31.43 2.01 24.57
N SER A 126 -30.42 1.19 24.31
CA SER A 126 -30.50 -0.25 24.63
C SER A 126 -29.14 -0.76 25.08
N ASN A 127 -29.13 -1.39 26.25
CA ASN A 127 -27.94 -2.00 26.86
C ASN A 127 -27.30 -3.01 25.89
N PRO A 128 -25.97 -2.96 25.67
CA PRO A 128 -25.30 -3.95 24.86
C PRO A 128 -25.20 -5.26 25.63
N VAL A 129 -25.91 -6.28 25.17
CA VAL A 129 -25.71 -7.67 25.61
C VAL A 129 -24.40 -8.15 24.97
N LEU A 130 -23.44 -8.54 25.81
CA LEU A 130 -22.14 -9.04 25.41
C LEU A 130 -22.29 -10.50 24.95
N THR A 131 -22.60 -10.71 23.67
CA THR A 131 -22.67 -12.05 23.06
C THR A 131 -21.25 -12.59 22.87
N SER A 132 -20.99 -13.78 23.41
CA SER A 132 -19.76 -14.56 23.24
C SER A 132 -19.39 -14.73 21.76
N PHE A 133 -18.09 -14.58 21.46
CA PHE A 133 -17.52 -14.60 20.10
C PHE A 133 -17.73 -15.90 19.32
N GLU A 134 -18.14 -16.98 19.98
CA GLU A 134 -18.36 -18.30 19.37
C GLU A 134 -19.79 -18.51 18.86
N ASP A 135 -20.76 -17.69 19.27
CA ASP A 135 -22.18 -17.88 18.95
C ASP A 135 -22.66 -17.05 17.74
N LEU A 136 -21.78 -16.26 17.11
CA LEU A 136 -22.15 -15.50 15.91
C LEU A 136 -22.24 -16.45 14.71
N PRO A 137 -23.40 -16.53 14.02
CA PRO A 137 -23.56 -17.37 12.83
C PRO A 137 -22.52 -16.96 11.78
N ALA A 138 -21.99 -17.93 11.05
CA ALA A 138 -21.11 -17.67 9.92
C ALA A 138 -21.82 -16.72 8.95
N ASP A 139 -21.35 -15.48 8.84
CA ASP A 139 -21.92 -14.47 7.93
C ASP A 139 -21.79 -15.01 6.49
N PRO A 140 -22.90 -15.29 5.77
CA PRO A 140 -22.84 -15.75 4.39
C PRO A 140 -22.10 -14.77 3.46
N HIS A 141 -21.87 -13.51 3.88
CA HIS A 141 -21.04 -12.54 3.16
C HIS A 141 -19.52 -12.68 3.39
N LEU A 142 -19.05 -13.64 4.19
CA LEU A 142 -17.62 -13.99 4.29
C LEU A 142 -17.09 -14.67 3.01
N GLN A 143 -17.95 -15.01 2.04
CA GLN A 143 -17.57 -15.71 0.80
C GLN A 143 -16.65 -14.90 -0.13
N ASN A 144 -16.64 -13.56 -0.01
CA ASN A 144 -15.89 -12.67 -0.91
C ASN A 144 -14.53 -12.23 -0.34
N ASP A 145 -13.92 -13.02 0.54
CA ASP A 145 -12.58 -12.73 1.03
C ASP A 145 -11.57 -12.75 -0.13
N GLY A 146 -10.75 -11.70 -0.22
CA GLY A 146 -9.82 -11.52 -1.32
C GLY A 146 -10.42 -11.09 -2.66
N GLN A 147 -11.75 -10.86 -2.76
CA GLN A 147 -12.37 -10.34 -3.98
C GLN A 147 -11.92 -8.89 -4.25
N TRP A 148 -11.57 -8.58 -5.49
CA TRP A 148 -11.22 -7.24 -5.93
C TRP A 148 -12.44 -6.46 -6.39
N TYR A 149 -12.46 -5.16 -6.11
CA TYR A 149 -13.48 -4.21 -6.54
C TYR A 149 -12.84 -3.03 -7.26
N TYR A 150 -13.44 -2.62 -8.37
CA TYR A 150 -13.19 -1.36 -9.05
C TYR A 150 -14.12 -0.29 -8.47
N CYS A 151 -13.55 0.83 -8.06
CA CYS A 151 -14.22 1.96 -7.46
C CYS A 151 -13.94 3.22 -8.28
N SER A 152 -14.98 3.82 -8.85
CA SER A 152 -14.95 5.10 -9.54
C SER A 152 -16.17 5.92 -9.14
N ASP A 153 -15.95 6.97 -8.36
CA ASP A 153 -17.00 7.84 -7.82
C ASP A 153 -18.10 7.04 -7.11
N SER A 154 -19.31 7.00 -7.67
CA SER A 154 -20.46 6.27 -7.14
C SER A 154 -20.53 4.79 -7.57
N GLN A 155 -19.62 4.34 -8.44
CA GLN A 155 -19.63 2.98 -8.98
C GLN A 155 -18.63 2.10 -8.24
N VAL A 156 -19.14 0.99 -7.70
CA VAL A 156 -18.34 -0.08 -7.09
C VAL A 156 -18.74 -1.41 -7.72
N VAL A 157 -17.79 -2.09 -8.37
CA VAL A 157 -18.06 -3.32 -9.14
C VAL A 157 -16.97 -4.34 -8.88
N ALA A 158 -17.34 -5.61 -8.66
CA ALA A 158 -16.38 -6.70 -8.54
C ALA A 158 -15.59 -6.89 -9.85
N VAL A 159 -14.29 -7.14 -9.74
CA VAL A 159 -13.39 -7.34 -10.89
C VAL A 159 -12.40 -8.48 -10.65
N SER A 160 -11.87 -9.05 -11.72
CA SER A 160 -10.82 -10.06 -11.62
C SER A 160 -9.47 -9.45 -11.22
N GLU A 161 -8.65 -10.23 -10.53
CA GLU A 161 -7.29 -9.82 -10.16
C GLU A 161 -6.44 -9.46 -11.39
N ASN A 162 -6.58 -10.21 -12.50
CA ASN A 162 -5.88 -9.91 -13.75
C ASN A 162 -6.17 -8.48 -14.26
N ARG A 163 -7.42 -8.02 -14.14
CA ARG A 163 -7.78 -6.65 -14.53
C ARG A 163 -7.04 -5.63 -13.66
N VAL A 164 -6.94 -5.88 -12.35
CA VAL A 164 -6.19 -5.03 -11.43
C VAL A 164 -4.70 -5.02 -11.78
N LEU A 165 -4.09 -6.18 -11.99
CA LEU A 165 -2.65 -6.32 -12.26
C LEU A 165 -2.23 -5.74 -13.62
N SER A 166 -3.16 -5.65 -14.58
CA SER A 166 -2.92 -4.99 -15.88
C SER A 166 -2.99 -3.45 -15.82
N ALA A 167 -3.41 -2.87 -14.70
CA ALA A 167 -3.66 -1.43 -14.61
C ALA A 167 -2.38 -0.59 -14.61
N GLU A 168 -2.46 0.65 -15.11
CA GLU A 168 -1.38 1.64 -15.01
C GLU A 168 -1.33 2.27 -13.62
N ALA A 169 -0.90 1.49 -12.63
CA ALA A 169 -0.88 1.89 -11.22
C ALA A 169 -0.17 3.23 -11.03
N TYR A 170 -0.76 4.13 -10.25
CA TYR A 170 -0.20 5.41 -9.82
C TYR A 170 0.28 5.32 -8.37
N ILE A 171 -0.57 4.82 -7.47
CA ILE A 171 -0.21 4.51 -6.08
C ILE A 171 -0.57 3.06 -5.79
N LEU A 172 0.30 2.36 -5.08
CA LEU A 172 0.12 0.98 -4.64
C LEU A 172 0.09 0.93 -3.12
N PHE A 173 -0.82 0.13 -2.58
CA PHE A 173 -0.98 -0.12 -1.16
C PHE A 173 -0.76 -1.59 -0.85
N TYR A 174 0.17 -1.83 0.05
CA TYR A 174 0.66 -3.13 0.46
C TYR A 174 0.57 -3.24 1.98
N GLU A 175 0.13 -4.37 2.49
CA GLU A 175 0.13 -4.65 3.93
C GLU A 175 1.08 -5.79 4.26
N ARG A 176 1.79 -5.68 5.38
CA ARG A 176 2.74 -6.69 5.81
C ARG A 176 1.99 -7.98 6.17
N VAL A 177 2.44 -9.10 5.60
CA VAL A 177 1.98 -10.43 5.99
C VAL A 177 2.70 -10.81 7.29
N LEU A 178 1.93 -11.19 8.31
CA LEU A 178 2.43 -11.62 9.63
C LEU A 178 2.84 -13.09 9.60
#